data_AF-A0A7X6XEQ3-F1
#
_entry.id   AF-A0A7X6XEQ3-F1
#
_cell.length_a   1.000
_cell.length_b   1.000
_cell.length_c   1.000
_cell.angle_alpha   90.00
_cell.angle_beta   90.00
_cell.angle_gamma   90.00
#
_symmetry.space_group_name_H-M   'P 1'
#
loop_
_entity.id
_entity.type
_entity.pdbx_description
1 polymer ?
#
loop_
_entity_poly.entity_id
_entity_poly.type
_entity_poly.pdbx_seq_one_letter_code
_entity_poly.pdbx_strand_id
1 'polypeptide(L)' 'QNQLFSFGMKVNNPALTAQMLVNAARASLHQQSGAYTLIEIPLVDFLPGKKDEWIQKLV' A
#
# COMPACT_ATOMS: atom_id res chain seq x y z
N GLN A 1 -0.61 -19.76 -26.15
CA GLN A 1 -0.76 -19.55 -24.69
C GLN A 1 -1.04 -18.09 -24.47
N ASN A 2 -2.25 -17.73 -24.04
CA ASN A 2 -2.58 -16.33 -23.73
C ASN A 2 -2.80 -16.23 -22.21
N GLN A 3 -1.97 -15.43 -21.54
CA GLN A 3 -2.20 -15.05 -20.15
C GLN A 3 -2.99 -13.74 -20.17
N LEU A 4 -4.19 -13.75 -19.60
CA LEU A 4 -5.08 -12.58 -19.54
C LEU A 4 -5.29 -12.22 -18.07
N PHE A 5 -4.90 -11.00 -17.68
CA PHE A 5 -5.10 -10.48 -16.33
C PHE A 5 -6.03 -9.26 -16.37
N SER A 6 -6.89 -9.14 -15.38
CA SER A 6 -7.76 -7.99 -15.20
C SER A 6 -7.80 -7.59 -13.73
N PHE A 7 -7.85 -6.28 -13.50
CA PHE A 7 -8.08 -5.70 -12.19
C PHE A 7 -9.07 -4.55 -12.35
N GLY A 8 -10.21 -4.65 -11.66
CA GLY A 8 -11.29 -3.68 -11.71
C GLY A 8 -11.69 -3.26 -10.31
N MET A 9 -12.03 -1.98 -10.15
CA MET A 9 -12.44 -1.41 -8.87
C MET A 9 -13.78 -0.69 -9.02
N LYS A 10 -14.67 -0.88 -8.04
CA LYS A 10 -15.90 -0.11 -7.89
C LYS A 10 -15.92 0.47 -6.48
N VAL A 11 -15.60 1.75 -6.37
CA VAL A 11 -15.27 2.41 -5.09
C VAL A 11 -15.85 3.81 -4.99
N ASN A 12 -15.91 4.34 -3.77
CA ASN A 12 -16.07 5.76 -3.55
C ASN A 12 -14.71 6.44 -3.70
N ASN A 13 -14.55 7.27 -4.74
CA ASN A 13 -13.27 7.83 -5.14
C ASN A 13 -12.63 8.69 -4.03
N PRO A 14 -13.29 9.75 -3.50
CA PRO A 14 -12.72 10.54 -2.39
C PRO A 14 -12.35 9.70 -1.17
N ALA A 15 -13.18 8.72 -0.80
CA ALA A 15 -12.92 7.89 0.38
C ALA A 15 -11.70 6.99 0.20
N LEU A 16 -11.58 6.32 -0.95
CA LEU A 16 -10.42 5.47 -1.24
C LEU A 16 -9.13 6.30 -1.35
N THR A 17 -9.19 7.44 -2.03
CA THR A 17 -8.04 8.35 -2.14
C THR A 17 -7.58 8.80 -0.76
N ALA A 18 -8.49 9.23 0.11
CA ALA A 18 -8.16 9.63 1.48
C ALA A 18 -7.52 8.48 2.28
N GLN A 19 -8.07 7.27 2.16
CA GLN A 19 -7.49 6.09 2.84
C GLN A 19 -6.07 5.79 2.34
N MET A 20 -5.82 5.92 1.04
CA MET A 20 -4.49 5.71 0.49
C MET A 20 -3.50 6.79 0.95
N LEU A 21 -3.94 8.04 1.11
CA LEU A 21 -3.12 9.10 1.69
C LEU A 21 -2.74 8.81 3.14
N VAL A 22 -3.69 8.31 3.96
CA VAL A 22 -3.40 7.89 5.34
C VAL A 22 -2.36 6.76 5.37
N ASN A 23 -2.47 5.80 4.45
CA ASN A 23 -1.51 4.71 4.33
C ASN A 23 -0.13 5.21 3.88
N ALA A 24 -0.07 6.13 2.91
CA ALA A 24 1.17 6.73 2.45
C ALA A 24 1.85 7.57 3.54
N ALA A 25 1.07 8.33 4.31
CA ALA A 25 1.57 9.09 5.46
C ALA A 25 2.15 8.18 6.55
N ARG A 26 1.58 7.00 6.77
CA ARG A 26 2.16 5.98 7.66
C ARG A 26 3.50 5.49 7.12
N ALA A 27 3.52 5.07 5.86
CA ALA A 27 4.71 4.50 5.26
C ALA A 27 5.87 5.51 5.17
N SER A 28 5.57 6.81 4.98
CA SER A 28 6.58 7.87 4.92
C SER A 28 7.37 8.04 6.22
N LEU A 29 6.81 7.65 7.37
CA LEU A 29 7.52 7.71 8.66
C LEU A 29 8.63 6.66 8.79
N HIS A 30 8.61 5.64 7.92
CA HIS A 30 9.64 4.59 7.88
C HIS A 30 10.73 4.87 6.84
N GLN A 31 10.55 5.87 5.97
CA GLN A 31 11.49 6.16 4.90
C GLN A 31 12.54 7.19 5.33
N GLN A 32 13.69 7.17 4.65
CA GLN A 32 14.67 8.25 4.76
C GLN A 32 14.14 9.51 4.06
N SER A 33 14.78 10.66 4.29
CA SER A 33 14.40 11.90 3.62
C SER A 33 14.52 11.77 2.10
N GLY A 34 13.42 12.01 1.40
CA GLY A 34 13.34 11.88 -0.05
C GLY A 34 11.91 12.04 -0.56
N ALA A 35 11.76 11.97 -1.87
CA ALA A 35 10.46 11.89 -2.52
C ALA A 35 10.32 10.50 -3.13
N TYR A 36 9.22 9.81 -2.80
CA TYR A 36 8.97 8.43 -3.22
C TYR A 36 7.59 8.31 -3.85
N THR A 37 7.49 7.48 -4.88
CA THR A 37 6.25 6.96 -5.43
C THR A 37 5.87 5.66 -4.73
N LEU A 38 4.61 5.22 -4.90
CA LEU A 38 4.08 4.06 -4.17
C LEU A 38 4.83 2.76 -4.45
N ILE A 39 5.36 2.60 -5.66
CA ILE A 39 6.05 1.38 -6.09
C ILE A 39 7.49 1.27 -5.55
N GLU A 40 8.03 2.35 -5.01
CA GLU A 40 9.36 2.38 -4.38
C GLU A 40 9.31 2.02 -2.89
N ILE A 41 8.10 2.02 -2.31
CA ILE A 41 7.88 1.75 -0.89
C ILE A 41 7.44 0.28 -0.69
N PRO A 42 8.01 -0.46 0.26
CA PRO A 42 7.55 -1.80 0.61
C PRO A 42 6.07 -1.81 1.03
N LEU A 43 5.25 -2.69 0.43
CA LEU A 43 3.79 -2.74 0.69
C LEU A 43 3.43 -2.92 2.18
N VAL A 44 4.26 -3.61 2.95
CA VAL A 44 4.04 -3.82 4.40
C VAL A 44 4.11 -2.53 5.21
N ASP A 45 4.86 -1.51 4.75
CA ASP A 45 5.00 -0.23 5.47
C ASP A 45 3.71 0.60 5.41
N PHE A 46 2.80 0.29 4.47
CA PHE A 46 1.46 0.88 4.42
C PHE A 46 0.53 0.30 5.50
N LEU A 47 0.86 -0.84 6.10
CA LEU A 47 0.03 -1.52 7.09
C LEU A 47 0.42 -1.08 8.52
N PRO A 48 -0.54 -0.92 9.44
CA PRO A 48 -0.26 -0.56 10.83
C PRO A 48 0.26 -1.76 11.63
N GLY A 49 1.18 -1.55 12.56
CA GLY A 49 1.66 -2.60 13.48
C GLY A 49 2.99 -3.22 13.04
N LYS A 50 3.30 -4.43 13.53
CA LYS A 50 4.58 -5.09 13.28
C LYS A 50 4.55 -5.87 11.97
N LYS A 51 5.69 -5.87 11.25
CA LYS A 51 5.84 -6.59 9.97
C LYS A 51 5.55 -8.09 10.11
N ASP A 52 6.06 -8.72 11.17
CA ASP A 52 5.89 -10.16 11.41
C ASP A 52 4.43 -10.59 11.54
N GLU A 53 3.58 -9.74 12.14
CA GLU A 53 2.15 -10.01 12.30
C GLU A 53 1.43 -10.04 10.95
N TRP A 54 1.87 -9.23 9.98
CA TRP A 54 1.28 -9.20 8.64
C TRP A 54 1.82 -10.29 7.74
N ILE A 55 3.11 -10.62 7.86
CA ILE A 55 3.70 -11.75 7.15
C ILE A 55 2.95 -13.04 7.50
N GLN A 56 2.71 -13.29 8.78
CA GLN A 56 1.94 -14.47 9.23
C GLN A 56 0.47 -14.48 8.78
N LYS A 57 -0.11 -13.32 8.46
CA LYS A 57 -1.54 -13.20 8.09
C LYS A 57 -1.79 -13.20 6.59
N LEU A 58 -0.85 -12.72 5.78
CA LEU A 58 -1.07 -12.39 4.36
C LEU A 58 -0.20 -13.19 3.38
N VAL A 59 0.79 -13.94 3.88
CA VAL A 59 1.70 -14.79 3.09
C VAL A 59 1.59 -16.23 3.58
#